data_AF-D5XEZ6-F1
#
_entry.id   AF-D5XEZ6-F1
#
_cell.length_a   1.000
_cell.length_b   1.000
_cell.length_c   1.000
_cell.angle_alpha   90.00
_cell.angle_beta   90.00
_cell.angle_gamma   90.00
#
_symmetry.space_group_name_H-M   'P 1'
#
loop_
_entity.id
_entity.type
_entity.pdbx_description
1 polymer ?
#
loop_
_entity_poly.entity_id
_entity_poly.type
_entity_poly.pdbx_seq_one_letter_code
_entity_poly.pdbx_strand_id
1 'polypeptide(L)' 'MHGGTAKDLPDLIGFDINEALETLDRLGYKVKEVQVTKPIFATEPIGGAKVVRLKPVGDNLLQVVVAYQDYLKGGA' A
#
# COMPACT_ATOMS: atom_id res chain seq x y z
N MET A 1 -22.02 24.61 -2.01
CA MET A 1 -21.57 23.34 -2.62
C MET A 1 -20.24 22.99 -1.98
N HIS A 2 -20.24 22.15 -0.93
CA HIS A 2 -18.98 21.74 -0.29
C HIS A 2 -18.32 20.70 -1.18
N GLY A 3 -17.19 21.09 -1.79
CA GLY A 3 -16.30 20.16 -2.50
C GLY A 3 -15.96 19.00 -1.57
N GLY A 4 -16.08 17.77 -2.08
CA GLY A 4 -15.85 16.55 -1.32
C GLY A 4 -14.53 16.65 -0.57
N THR A 5 -14.63 16.76 0.75
CA THR A 5 -13.49 16.69 1.66
C THR A 5 -12.76 15.41 1.34
N ALA A 6 -11.48 15.52 0.99
CA ALA A 6 -10.56 14.39 1.01
C ALA A 6 -10.77 13.72 2.37
N LYS A 7 -11.49 12.59 2.40
CA LYS A 7 -11.64 11.78 3.61
C LYS A 7 -10.23 11.49 4.06
N ASP A 8 -9.80 12.03 5.21
CA ASP A 8 -8.43 11.89 5.70
C ASP A 8 -8.03 10.42 5.58
N LEU A 9 -7.13 10.15 4.64
CA LEU A 9 -6.64 8.80 4.42
C LEU A 9 -5.86 8.43 5.69
N PRO A 10 -6.06 7.21 6.21
CA PRO A 10 -5.28 6.78 7.36
C PRO A 10 -3.80 6.79 6.99
N ASP A 11 -2.97 7.35 7.86
CA ASP A 11 -1.52 7.34 7.67
C ASP A 11 -0.97 5.95 7.98
N LEU A 12 -0.86 5.13 6.94
CA LEU A 12 -0.36 3.76 7.03
C LEU A 12 0.99 3.59 6.32
N ILE A 13 1.63 4.69 5.92
CA ILE A 13 2.91 4.63 5.21
C ILE A 13 3.98 4.01 6.12
N GLY A 14 4.68 2.99 5.63
CA GLY A 14 5.71 2.25 6.35
C GLY A 14 5.21 1.04 7.16
N PHE A 15 3.90 0.89 7.34
CA PHE A 15 3.29 -0.26 8.01
C PHE A 15 3.44 -1.52 7.17
N ASP A 16 3.48 -2.68 7.82
CA ASP A 16 3.37 -3.96 7.12
C ASP A 16 2.03 -4.03 6.39
N ILE A 17 2.04 -4.67 5.21
CA ILE A 17 0.83 -4.82 4.41
C ILE A 17 -0.31 -5.47 5.20
N ASN A 18 -0.04 -6.48 6.04
CA ASN A 18 -1.11 -7.17 6.77
C ASN A 18 -1.75 -6.25 7.81
N GLU A 19 -0.93 -5.55 8.60
CA GLU A 19 -1.40 -4.57 9.60
C GLU A 19 -2.19 -3.43 8.94
N ALA A 20 -1.73 -2.97 7.77
CA ALA A 20 -2.41 -1.95 7.02
C ALA A 20 -3.78 -2.42 6.50
N LEU A 21 -3.87 -3.64 5.94
CA LEU A 21 -5.13 -4.21 5.47
C LEU A 21 -6.14 -4.38 6.60
N GLU A 22 -5.70 -4.89 7.76
CA GLU A 22 -6.55 -4.99 8.94
C GLU A 22 -7.05 -3.62 9.42
N THR A 23 -6.18 -2.62 9.42
CA THR A 23 -6.55 -1.26 9.83
C THR A 23 -7.55 -0.64 8.86
N LEU A 24 -7.36 -0.84 7.54
CA LEU A 24 -8.29 -0.36 6.52
C LEU A 24 -9.67 -0.99 6.66
N ASP A 25 -9.74 -2.30 6.89
CA ASP A 25 -11.00 -3.02 7.12
C ASP A 25 -11.74 -2.47 8.36
N ARG A 26 -11.03 -2.30 9.48
CA ARG A 26 -11.60 -1.73 10.73
C ARG A 26 -12.12 -0.31 10.54
N LEU A 27 -11.48 0.47 9.67
CA LEU A 27 -11.90 1.84 9.33
C LEU A 27 -13.00 1.89 8.27
N GLY A 28 -13.46 0.74 7.77
CA GLY A 28 -14.52 0.63 6.76
C GLY A 28 -14.06 0.95 5.34
N TYR A 29 -12.75 0.95 5.07
CA TYR A 29 -12.21 1.03 3.72
C TYR A 29 -12.13 -0.35 3.09
N LYS A 30 -12.50 -0.45 1.82
CA LYS A 30 -12.31 -1.63 0.99
C LYS A 30 -11.05 -1.46 0.16
N VAL A 31 -10.26 -2.53 0.05
CA VAL A 31 -9.09 -2.55 -0.83
C VAL A 31 -9.49 -3.17 -2.15
N LYS A 32 -9.40 -2.38 -3.22
CA LYS A 32 -9.68 -2.84 -4.59
C LYS A 32 -8.56 -3.71 -5.13
N GLU A 33 -7.33 -3.25 -4.91
CA GLU A 33 -6.12 -3.85 -5.47
C GLU A 33 -4.91 -3.48 -4.61
N VAL A 34 -3.99 -4.44 -4.48
CA VAL A 34 -2.65 -4.22 -3.94
C VAL A 34 -1.66 -4.21 -5.09
N GLN A 35 -1.01 -3.07 -5.31
CA GLN A 35 0.04 -2.90 -6.30
C GLN A 35 1.41 -3.05 -5.64
N VAL A 36 2.18 -4.05 -6.05
CA VAL A 36 3.57 -4.20 -5.62
C VAL A 36 4.47 -3.42 -6.56
N THR A 37 5.23 -2.47 -6.02
CA THR A 37 6.31 -1.79 -6.73
C THR A 37 7.61 -2.52 -6.45
N LYS A 38 8.38 -2.83 -7.50
CA LYS A 38 9.69 -3.48 -7.40
C LYS A 38 10.74 -2.77 -8.26
N PRO A 39 12.02 -2.75 -7.84
CA PRO A 39 13.11 -2.29 -8.68
C PRO A 39 13.22 -3.13 -9.96
N ILE A 40 13.67 -2.50 -11.05
CA ILE A 40 13.82 -3.16 -12.37
C ILE A 40 14.80 -4.33 -12.30
N PHE A 41 15.87 -4.20 -11.51
CA PHE A 41 16.96 -5.18 -11.37
C PHE A 41 16.84 -6.05 -10.12
N ALA A 42 15.65 -6.15 -9.52
CA ALA A 42 15.43 -7.01 -8.36
C ALA A 42 14.92 -8.39 -8.79
N THR A 43 15.51 -9.45 -8.22
CA THR A 43 15.10 -10.84 -8.47
C THR A 43 14.06 -11.29 -7.47
N GLU A 44 14.41 -11.33 -6.18
CA GLU A 44 13.56 -11.85 -5.11
C GLU A 44 13.42 -10.82 -3.99
N PRO A 45 12.19 -10.56 -3.50
CA PRO A 45 11.96 -9.67 -2.37
C PRO A 45 12.46 -10.30 -1.06
N ILE A 46 13.01 -9.47 -0.19
CA ILE A 46 13.43 -9.84 1.17
C ILE A 46 12.61 -9.03 2.18
N GLY A 47 12.08 -9.74 3.17
CA GLY A 47 11.31 -9.14 4.26
C GLY A 47 9.84 -8.90 3.90
N GLY A 48 9.15 -8.17 4.79
CA GLY A 48 7.75 -7.81 4.63
C GLY A 48 7.55 -6.69 3.61
N ALA A 49 6.42 -6.73 2.90
CA ALA A 49 6.00 -5.62 2.05
C ALA A 49 5.44 -4.50 2.94
N LYS A 50 5.94 -3.28 2.73
CA LYS A 50 5.51 -2.09 3.44
C LYS A 50 4.68 -1.19 2.55
N VAL A 51 3.66 -0.56 3.12
CA VAL A 51 2.84 0.41 2.40
C VAL A 51 3.69 1.65 2.09
N VAL A 52 3.71 2.04 0.82
CA VAL A 52 4.41 3.24 0.36
C VAL A 52 3.45 4.30 -0.16
N ARG A 53 2.20 3.91 -0.50
CA ARG A 53 1.17 4.84 -0.93
C ARG A 53 -0.22 4.25 -0.80
N LEU A 54 -1.18 5.08 -0.38
CA LEU A 54 -2.61 4.80 -0.51
C LEU A 54 -3.20 5.72 -1.58
N LYS A 55 -4.03 5.17 -2.47
CA LYS A 55 -4.73 5.96 -3.49
C LYS A 55 -6.24 5.71 -3.39
N PRO A 56 -7.06 6.75 -3.20
CA PRO A 56 -8.50 6.60 -3.29
C PRO A 56 -8.88 6.39 -4.76
N VAL A 57 -9.68 5.36 -5.02
CA VAL A 57 -10.17 5.00 -6.36
C VAL A 57 -11.70 5.00 -6.45
N GLY A 58 -12.38 5.36 -5.36
CA GLY A 58 -13.83 5.44 -5.24
C GLY A 58 -14.24 5.74 -3.79
N ASP A 59 -15.55 5.68 -3.52
CA ASP A 59 -16.07 5.88 -2.17
C ASP A 59 -15.66 4.73 -1.25
N ASN A 60 -14.88 5.05 -0.21
CA ASN A 60 -14.28 4.08 0.71
C ASN A 60 -13.48 2.97 0.03
N LEU A 61 -13.00 3.20 -1.20
CA LEU A 61 -12.29 2.20 -1.99
C LEU A 61 -10.87 2.69 -2.26
N LEU A 62 -9.89 1.89 -1.84
CA LEU A 62 -8.47 2.25 -1.92
C LEU A 62 -7.71 1.24 -2.79
N GLN A 63 -6.74 1.77 -3.53
CA GLN A 63 -5.61 1.00 -4.06
C GLN A 63 -4.43 1.18 -3.09
N VAL A 64 -3.86 0.07 -2.65
CA VAL A 64 -2.70 0.06 -1.74
C VAL A 64 -1.45 -0.23 -2.55
N VAL A 65 -0.47 0.65 -2.49
CA VAL A 65 0.83 0.44 -3.13
C VAL A 65 1.84 0.03 -2.06
N VAL A 66 2.53 -1.07 -2.30
CA VAL A 66 3.54 -1.60 -1.38
C VAL A 66 4.90 -1.74 -2.07
N ALA A 67 5.96 -1.74 -1.27
CA ALA A 67 7.31 -2.06 -1.70
C ALA A 67 7.95 -2.98 -0.66
N TYR A 68 8.83 -3.88 -1.09
CA TYR A 68 9.64 -4.66 -0.16
C TYR A 68 10.83 -3.84 0.29
N GLN A 69 11.20 -4.01 1.56
CA GLN A 69 12.27 -3.25 2.20
C GLN A 69 13.63 -3.53 1.53
N ASP A 70 13.88 -4.80 1.21
CA ASP A 70 15.11 -5.25 0.61
C ASP A 70 14.80 -6.21 -0.55
N TYR A 71 15.77 -6.37 -1.44
CA TYR A 71 15.71 -7.34 -2.54
C TYR A 71 17.07 -8.03 -2.63
N LEU A 72 17.07 -9.33 -2.95
CA LEU A 72 18.31 -10.03 -3.26
C LEU A 72 18.94 -9.34 -4.49
N LYS A 73 20.21 -8.94 -4.33
CA LYS A 73 20.97 -8.35 -5.42
C LYS A 73 21.26 -9.45 -6.43
N GLY A 74 20.45 -9.52 -7.48
CA GLY A 74 20.72 -10.36 -8.64
C GLY A 74 21.88 -9.79 -9.42
N GLY A 75 23.10 -10.17 -9.06
CA GLY A 75 24.30 -9.95 -9.87
C GLY A 75 24.91 -11.30 -10.20
N ALA A 76 24.80 -11.69 -11.47
CA ALA A 76 25.63 -12.73 -12.06
C ALA A 76 27.06 -12.21 -12.25
#